data_AF-A0A1J4JKW7-F1
#
_entry.id   AF-A0A1J4JKW7-F1
#
_cell.length_a   1.000
_cell.length_b   1.000
_cell.length_c   1.000
_cell.angle_alpha   90.00
_cell.angle_beta   90.00
_cell.angle_gamma   90.00
#
_symmetry.space_group_name_H-M   'P 1'
#
loop_
_entity.id
_entity.type
_entity.pdbx_description
1 polymer ?
#
loop_
_entity_poly.entity_id
_entity_poly.type
_entity_poly.pdbx_seq_one_letter_code
_entity_poly.pdbx_strand_id
1 'polypeptide(L)'
;MQGHFTTLTEAITSVFRQEETSLLSLDRICQSLSKPELCINTNNGVVSCSSISRRRISSILSSSDIFVRAGPPRSCMWALRPSNPLFLSDGALTSCINQILTDNGPLTIEMILEKGDLSGATVEILNDFLTSHSNDYELNHGNIWWFTNQPLPKRMSFDSVINALLQAFEILNRDASIEEINWILCLSTLPQCKRISRRKISRELSRRPDLFTHISRAKYSLLKKTQFLPIPFPQLNLPVLTEENNFDILFDMIPKIDILPDWQIPHCETPPVCTTDFFDPNEFFSIGFVGSFD
;
A
#
# COMPACT_ATOMS: atom_id res chain seq x y z
N MET A 1 -34.33 23.25 -18.85
CA MET A 1 -33.89 23.96 -17.62
C MET A 1 -33.40 25.33 -18.05
N GLN A 2 -34.08 26.41 -17.69
CA GLN A 2 -33.60 27.78 -17.90
C GLN A 2 -32.38 27.99 -17.00
N GLY A 3 -31.19 28.09 -17.59
CA GLY A 3 -29.93 28.14 -16.85
C GLY A 3 -29.49 29.57 -16.64
N HIS A 4 -29.73 30.12 -15.45
CA HIS A 4 -29.11 31.36 -14.99
C HIS A 4 -27.87 31.02 -14.18
N PHE A 5 -26.69 31.39 -14.69
CA PHE A 5 -25.40 31.14 -14.03
C PHE A 5 -24.85 32.43 -13.44
N THR A 6 -24.07 32.33 -12.36
CA THR A 6 -23.40 33.50 -11.77
C THR A 6 -22.04 33.76 -12.44
N THR A 7 -21.40 32.71 -12.97
CA THR A 7 -20.11 32.80 -13.64
C THR A 7 -20.07 32.02 -14.95
N LEU A 8 -19.13 32.37 -15.84
CA LEU A 8 -18.87 31.60 -17.05
C LEU A 8 -18.27 30.22 -16.75
N THR A 9 -17.55 30.09 -15.65
CA THR A 9 -17.04 28.79 -15.17
C THR A 9 -18.18 27.84 -14.85
N GLU A 10 -19.17 28.27 -14.08
CA GLU A 10 -20.38 27.48 -13.80
C GLU A 10 -21.14 27.11 -15.06
N ALA A 11 -21.32 28.07 -15.98
CA ALA A 11 -21.97 27.82 -17.25
C ALA A 11 -21.25 26.74 -18.06
N ILE A 12 -19.90 26.79 -18.14
CA ILE A 12 -19.11 25.76 -18.82
C ILE A 12 -19.23 24.42 -18.10
N THR A 13 -19.11 24.37 -16.77
CA THR A 13 -19.26 23.14 -15.98
C THR A 13 -20.63 22.50 -16.18
N SER A 14 -21.69 23.31 -16.32
CA SER A 14 -23.04 22.82 -16.59
C SER A 14 -23.16 22.11 -17.94
N VAL A 15 -22.33 22.49 -18.93
CA VAL A 15 -22.29 21.82 -20.25
C VAL A 15 -21.74 20.40 -20.13
N PHE A 16 -20.67 20.20 -19.36
CA PHE A 16 -20.13 18.86 -19.08
C PHE A 16 -21.17 17.97 -18.39
N ARG A 17 -21.95 18.54 -17.45
CA ARG A 17 -23.06 17.82 -16.80
C ARG A 17 -24.19 17.50 -17.76
N GLN A 18 -24.60 18.45 -18.60
CA GLN A 18 -25.69 18.26 -19.56
C GLN A 18 -25.36 17.20 -20.62
N GLU A 19 -24.10 17.13 -21.04
CA GLU A 19 -23.65 16.14 -22.04
C GLU A 19 -23.19 14.82 -21.39
N GLU A 20 -23.36 14.68 -20.06
CA GLU A 20 -23.00 13.47 -19.27
C GLU A 20 -21.58 12.97 -19.57
N THR A 21 -20.62 13.89 -19.72
CA THR A 21 -19.25 13.55 -20.08
C THR A 21 -18.25 14.43 -19.35
N SER A 22 -17.09 13.85 -19.03
CA SER A 22 -15.95 14.57 -18.45
C SER A 22 -15.03 15.18 -19.51
N LEU A 23 -15.28 14.95 -20.80
CA LEU A 23 -14.39 15.33 -21.90
C LEU A 23 -15.17 15.98 -23.07
N LEU A 24 -14.84 17.22 -23.42
CA LEU A 24 -15.49 17.96 -24.51
C LEU A 24 -14.49 18.73 -25.37
N SER A 25 -14.81 18.90 -26.65
CA SER A 25 -14.07 19.82 -27.53
C SER A 25 -14.49 21.27 -27.27
N LEU A 26 -13.60 22.23 -27.52
CA LEU A 26 -13.93 23.65 -27.47
C LEU A 26 -15.12 24.00 -28.38
N ASP A 27 -15.20 23.37 -29.55
CA ASP A 27 -16.33 23.55 -30.48
C ASP A 27 -17.65 23.13 -29.86
N ARG A 28 -17.66 21.98 -29.18
CA ARG A 28 -18.86 21.46 -28.52
C ARG A 28 -19.28 22.34 -27.35
N ILE A 29 -18.32 22.81 -26.54
CA ILE A 29 -18.57 23.75 -25.45
C ILE A 29 -19.20 25.04 -25.99
N CYS A 30 -18.64 25.63 -27.05
CA CYS A 30 -19.21 26.83 -27.67
C CYS A 30 -20.61 26.60 -28.24
N GLN A 31 -20.84 25.46 -28.89
CA GLN A 31 -22.15 25.09 -29.44
C GLN A 31 -23.21 24.99 -28.34
N SER A 32 -22.89 24.31 -27.24
CA SER A 32 -23.83 24.12 -26.13
C SER A 32 -24.11 25.43 -25.37
N LEU A 33 -23.11 26.30 -25.21
CA LEU A 33 -23.30 27.64 -24.63
C LEU A 33 -24.07 28.60 -25.55
N SER A 34 -24.14 28.35 -26.85
CA SER A 34 -24.87 29.19 -27.81
C SER A 34 -26.39 28.99 -27.75
N LYS A 35 -26.89 28.06 -26.93
CA LYS A 35 -28.33 27.85 -26.73
C LYS A 35 -28.98 29.11 -26.12
N PRO A 36 -30.15 29.52 -26.63
CA PRO A 36 -30.80 30.79 -26.24
C PRO A 36 -31.26 30.82 -24.77
N GLU A 37 -31.37 29.66 -24.13
CA GLU A 37 -31.86 29.49 -22.75
C GLU A 37 -30.78 29.70 -21.68
N LEU A 38 -29.52 29.90 -22.07
CA LEU A 38 -28.39 30.03 -21.15
C LEU A 38 -27.97 31.50 -21.01
N CYS A 39 -27.96 31.97 -19.78
CA CYS A 39 -27.66 33.35 -19.43
C CYS A 39 -26.72 33.43 -18.23
N ILE A 40 -25.87 34.45 -18.19
CA ILE A 40 -24.95 34.73 -17.10
C ILE A 40 -25.31 36.06 -16.47
N ASN A 41 -25.45 36.06 -15.14
CA ASN A 41 -25.64 37.27 -14.36
C ASN A 41 -24.27 37.95 -14.18
N THR A 42 -24.12 39.13 -14.77
CA THR A 42 -22.95 40.00 -14.55
C THR A 42 -23.35 41.19 -13.70
N ASN A 43 -22.37 41.92 -13.16
CA ASN A 43 -22.63 43.18 -12.43
C ASN A 43 -23.36 44.23 -13.29
N ASN A 44 -23.34 44.08 -14.62
CA ASN A 44 -24.00 44.96 -15.58
C ASN A 44 -25.35 44.40 -16.08
N GLY A 45 -25.86 43.32 -15.47
CA GLY A 45 -27.11 42.67 -15.84
C GLY A 45 -26.94 41.27 -16.44
N VAL A 46 -28.04 40.72 -16.95
CA VAL A 46 -28.12 39.37 -17.50
C VAL A 46 -27.63 39.38 -18.96
N VAL A 47 -26.59 38.60 -19.24
CA VAL A 47 -25.98 38.50 -20.56
C VAL A 47 -26.19 37.08 -21.11
N SER A 48 -26.69 36.96 -22.35
CA SER A 48 -26.84 35.64 -22.98
C SER A 48 -25.47 35.00 -23.23
N CYS A 49 -25.34 33.71 -22.94
CA CYS A 49 -24.13 32.93 -23.20
C CYS A 49 -23.72 32.94 -24.70
N SER A 50 -24.69 33.09 -25.61
CA SER A 50 -24.46 33.20 -27.06
C SER A 50 -23.63 34.42 -27.47
N SER A 51 -23.62 35.49 -26.67
CA SER A 51 -22.83 36.71 -26.94
C SER A 51 -21.37 36.58 -26.50
N ILE A 52 -21.00 35.50 -25.81
CA ILE A 52 -19.66 35.31 -25.26
C ILE A 52 -18.75 34.79 -26.36
N SER A 53 -17.69 35.55 -26.65
CA SER A 53 -16.73 35.15 -27.68
C SER A 53 -16.02 33.83 -27.37
N ARG A 54 -15.74 33.04 -28.41
CA ARG A 54 -14.91 31.83 -28.33
C ARG A 54 -13.56 32.09 -27.63
N ARG A 55 -12.95 33.25 -27.87
CA ARG A 55 -11.69 33.67 -27.24
C ARG A 55 -11.84 33.79 -25.73
N ARG A 56 -12.97 34.31 -25.24
CA ARG A 56 -13.25 34.42 -23.80
C ARG A 56 -13.48 33.06 -23.16
N ILE A 57 -14.23 32.17 -23.83
CA ILE A 57 -14.43 30.78 -23.37
C ILE A 57 -13.08 30.06 -23.26
N SER A 58 -12.26 30.13 -24.31
CA SER A 58 -10.91 29.55 -24.30
C SER A 58 -10.02 30.15 -23.22
N SER A 59 -10.15 31.44 -22.93
CA SER A 59 -9.39 32.09 -21.85
C SER A 59 -9.77 31.53 -20.49
N ILE A 60 -11.05 31.33 -20.19
CA ILE A 60 -11.51 30.76 -18.92
C ILE A 60 -11.08 29.30 -18.78
N LEU A 61 -11.21 28.51 -19.84
CA LEU A 61 -10.74 27.12 -19.85
C LEU A 61 -9.24 27.02 -19.52
N SER A 62 -8.43 27.93 -20.06
CA SER A 62 -6.99 27.95 -19.78
C SER A 62 -6.61 28.53 -18.42
N SER A 63 -7.40 29.47 -17.88
CA SER A 63 -7.06 30.18 -16.64
C SER A 63 -7.69 29.57 -15.38
N SER A 64 -8.73 28.75 -15.53
CA SER A 64 -9.38 28.09 -14.42
C SER A 64 -8.65 26.79 -14.05
N ASP A 65 -8.59 26.56 -12.76
CA ASP A 65 -8.13 25.33 -12.10
C ASP A 65 -9.09 24.14 -12.27
N ILE A 66 -10.35 24.38 -12.67
CA ILE A 66 -11.37 23.34 -12.83
C ILE A 66 -11.24 22.62 -14.16
N PHE A 67 -10.56 23.20 -15.16
CA PHE A 67 -10.43 22.60 -16.49
C PHE A 67 -8.98 22.20 -16.77
N VAL A 68 -8.82 21.08 -17.45
CA VAL A 68 -7.51 20.61 -17.93
C VAL A 68 -7.59 20.35 -19.42
N ARG A 69 -6.52 20.70 -20.14
CA ARG A 69 -6.42 20.36 -21.55
C ARG A 69 -6.19 18.85 -21.68
N ALA A 70 -7.05 18.19 -22.41
CA ALA A 70 -6.98 16.75 -22.66
C ALA A 70 -6.57 16.48 -24.11
N GLY A 71 -6.06 15.28 -24.39
CA GLY A 71 -5.76 14.81 -25.75
C GLY A 71 -4.41 15.26 -26.33
N PRO A 72 -4.12 14.87 -27.59
CA PRO A 72 -2.82 15.09 -28.23
C PRO A 72 -2.47 16.58 -28.37
N PRO A 73 -1.18 16.93 -28.51
CA PRO A 73 -0.76 18.28 -28.87
C PRO A 73 -1.53 18.76 -30.10
N ARG A 74 -2.12 19.96 -30.03
CA ARG A 74 -3.01 20.59 -31.04
C ARG A 74 -4.49 20.19 -30.99
N SER A 75 -4.88 19.16 -30.26
CA SER A 75 -6.30 18.93 -29.99
C SER A 75 -6.85 20.03 -29.06
N CYS A 76 -8.05 20.52 -29.35
CA CYS A 76 -8.76 21.51 -28.54
C CYS A 76 -9.76 20.83 -27.59
N MET A 77 -9.31 19.75 -26.96
CA MET A 77 -10.12 18.98 -26.01
C MET A 77 -9.85 19.45 -24.59
N TRP A 78 -10.91 19.46 -23.79
CA TRP A 78 -10.93 19.95 -22.43
C TRP A 78 -11.66 18.94 -21.57
N ALA A 79 -11.11 18.65 -20.41
CA ALA A 79 -11.74 17.83 -19.41
C ALA A 79 -11.99 18.63 -18.13
N LEU A 80 -12.99 18.21 -17.36
CA LEU A 80 -13.07 18.61 -15.96
C LEU A 80 -11.86 18.01 -15.25
N ARG A 81 -11.09 18.86 -14.56
CA ARG A 81 -10.08 18.38 -13.61
C ARG A 81 -10.85 17.53 -12.59
N PRO A 82 -10.44 16.27 -12.36
CA PRO A 82 -11.02 15.47 -11.29
C PRO A 82 -10.95 16.29 -10.01
N SER A 83 -12.04 16.33 -9.25
CA SER A 83 -12.06 16.90 -7.91
C SER A 83 -11.19 16.04 -6.99
N ASN A 84 -9.86 16.09 -7.18
CA ASN A 84 -8.89 15.54 -6.26
C ASN A 84 -8.11 16.71 -5.65
N PRO A 85 -8.74 17.48 -4.73
CA PRO A 85 -8.06 18.57 -4.04
C PRO A 85 -6.89 18.08 -3.17
N LEU A 86 -6.69 16.77 -3.06
CA LEU A 86 -5.76 16.12 -2.15
C LEU A 86 -4.59 15.42 -2.84
N PHE A 87 -4.60 15.32 -4.19
CA PHE A 87 -3.63 14.54 -4.97
C PHE A 87 -3.44 13.08 -4.48
N LEU A 88 -4.43 12.51 -3.79
CA LEU A 88 -4.37 11.12 -3.34
C LEU A 88 -4.75 10.22 -4.52
N SER A 89 -3.77 9.52 -5.08
CA SER A 89 -4.02 8.39 -5.98
C SER A 89 -4.03 7.10 -5.17
N ASP A 90 -4.67 6.06 -5.70
CA ASP A 90 -4.62 4.72 -5.12
C ASP A 90 -3.17 4.26 -4.94
N GLY A 91 -2.28 4.54 -5.91
CA GLY A 91 -0.85 4.25 -5.76
C GLY A 91 -0.17 4.98 -4.59
N ALA A 92 -0.57 6.22 -4.29
CA ALA A 92 -0.05 6.96 -3.13
C ALA A 92 -0.57 6.37 -1.82
N LEU A 93 -1.86 5.99 -1.78
CA LEU A 93 -2.47 5.32 -0.63
C LEU A 93 -1.81 3.95 -0.39
N THR A 94 -1.72 3.10 -1.41
CA THR A 94 -1.04 1.79 -1.37
C THR A 94 0.38 1.93 -0.84
N SER A 95 1.18 2.83 -1.43
CA SER A 95 2.57 3.00 -1.02
C SER A 95 2.69 3.46 0.44
N CYS A 96 1.82 4.37 0.86
CA CYS A 96 1.87 4.91 2.21
C CYS A 96 1.39 3.89 3.26
N ILE A 97 0.24 3.26 3.04
CA ILE A 97 -0.33 2.22 3.92
C ILE A 97 0.65 1.06 4.04
N ASN A 98 1.23 0.60 2.91
CA ASN A 98 2.22 -0.46 2.92
C ASN A 98 3.42 -0.09 3.78
N GLN A 99 3.96 1.12 3.62
CA GLN A 99 5.09 1.59 4.42
C GLN A 99 4.73 1.68 5.91
N ILE A 100 3.56 2.20 6.26
CA ILE A 100 3.14 2.39 7.65
C ILE A 100 2.91 1.04 8.36
N LEU A 101 2.17 0.13 7.72
CA LEU A 101 1.92 -1.20 8.28
C LEU A 101 3.23 -1.97 8.38
N THR A 102 4.07 -1.89 7.35
CA THR A 102 5.44 -2.41 7.41
C THR A 102 6.18 -1.81 8.59
N ASP A 103 6.14 -0.50 8.82
CA ASP A 103 6.96 0.12 9.86
C ASP A 103 6.42 -0.01 11.29
N ASN A 104 5.17 -0.41 11.48
CA ASN A 104 4.53 -0.35 12.79
C ASN A 104 3.85 -1.66 13.19
N GLY A 105 3.67 -2.57 12.24
CA GLY A 105 2.82 -3.74 12.38
C GLY A 105 1.33 -3.40 12.14
N PRO A 106 0.43 -4.28 12.58
CA PRO A 106 -1.02 -4.10 12.46
C PRO A 106 -1.49 -2.84 13.20
N LEU A 107 -2.33 -2.03 12.56
CA LEU A 107 -2.79 -0.74 13.08
C LEU A 107 -4.27 -0.50 12.77
N THR A 108 -4.94 0.32 13.57
CA THR A 108 -6.29 0.82 13.24
C THR A 108 -6.21 1.93 12.17
N ILE A 109 -7.35 2.27 11.56
CA ILE A 109 -7.41 3.33 10.53
C ILE A 109 -6.94 4.67 11.10
N GLU A 110 -7.32 4.98 12.34
CA GLU A 110 -6.93 6.23 13.01
C GLU A 110 -5.40 6.30 13.20
N MET A 111 -4.78 5.18 13.56
CA MET A 111 -3.33 5.11 13.73
C MET A 111 -2.59 5.15 12.39
N ILE A 112 -3.17 4.60 11.32
CA ILE A 112 -2.62 4.73 9.97
C ILE A 112 -2.66 6.19 9.53
N LEU A 113 -3.77 6.89 9.82
CA LEU A 113 -3.90 8.31 9.51
C LEU A 113 -2.93 9.18 10.33
N GLU A 114 -2.79 8.92 11.62
CA GLU A 114 -1.89 9.66 12.51
C GLU A 114 -0.42 9.50 12.12
N LYS A 115 -0.03 8.28 11.74
CA LYS A 115 1.35 7.95 11.36
C LYS A 115 1.66 8.19 9.89
N GLY A 116 0.63 8.35 9.06
CA GLY A 116 0.76 8.60 7.65
C GLY A 116 0.82 10.07 7.32
N ASP A 117 1.77 10.46 6.47
CA ASP A 117 1.82 11.80 5.89
C ASP A 117 0.86 11.92 4.68
N LEU A 118 -0.38 11.45 4.86
CA LEU A 118 -1.42 11.51 3.84
C LEU A 118 -2.24 12.78 4.03
N SER A 119 -1.69 13.89 3.57
CA SER A 119 -2.36 15.19 3.58
C SER A 119 -3.73 15.10 2.90
N GLY A 120 -4.80 15.22 3.70
CA GLY A 120 -6.18 15.20 3.23
C GLY A 120 -6.89 13.86 3.25
N ALA A 121 -6.20 12.75 3.56
CA ALA A 121 -6.91 11.49 3.77
C ALA A 121 -7.86 11.64 4.96
N THR A 122 -9.05 11.07 4.83
CA THR A 122 -10.00 10.94 5.94
C THR A 122 -10.11 9.48 6.33
N VAL A 123 -10.71 9.23 7.50
CA VAL A 123 -10.97 7.87 7.98
C VAL A 123 -11.86 7.12 6.98
N GLU A 124 -12.83 7.79 6.38
CA GLU A 124 -13.73 7.22 5.37
C GLU A 124 -12.96 6.82 4.10
N ILE A 125 -12.08 7.69 3.59
CA ILE A 125 -11.26 7.38 2.40
C ILE A 125 -10.39 6.14 2.64
N LEU A 126 -9.72 6.07 3.80
CA LEU A 126 -8.89 4.93 4.15
C LEU A 126 -9.73 3.66 4.35
N ASN A 127 -10.90 3.77 4.96
CA ASN A 127 -11.81 2.63 5.14
C ASN A 127 -12.31 2.10 3.80
N ASP A 128 -12.77 2.98 2.91
CA ASP A 128 -13.24 2.63 1.57
C ASP A 128 -12.11 2.02 0.73
N PHE A 129 -10.90 2.57 0.85
CA PHE A 129 -9.71 2.03 0.19
C PHE A 129 -9.36 0.62 0.70
N LEU A 130 -9.22 0.43 2.01
CA LEU A 130 -8.85 -0.87 2.60
C LEU A 130 -9.91 -1.95 2.35
N THR A 131 -11.20 -1.57 2.36
CA THR A 131 -12.30 -2.51 2.07
C THR A 131 -12.40 -2.85 0.59
N SER A 132 -12.10 -1.92 -0.32
CA SER A 132 -12.01 -2.21 -1.76
C SER A 132 -10.80 -3.08 -2.12
N HIS A 133 -9.73 -3.03 -1.33
CA HIS A 133 -8.49 -3.80 -1.52
C HIS A 133 -8.39 -5.03 -0.60
N SER A 134 -9.49 -5.78 -0.44
CA SER A 134 -9.55 -6.97 0.42
C SER A 134 -8.57 -8.11 0.05
N ASN A 135 -8.06 -8.11 -1.19
CA ASN A 135 -7.02 -9.05 -1.62
C ASN A 135 -5.65 -8.75 -0.99
N ASP A 136 -5.41 -7.49 -0.63
CA ASP A 136 -4.13 -7.01 -0.11
C ASP A 136 -4.17 -6.76 1.40
N TYR A 137 -5.34 -6.35 1.93
CA TYR A 137 -5.53 -6.03 3.34
C TYR A 137 -6.72 -6.78 3.96
N GLU A 138 -6.53 -7.22 5.20
CA GLU A 138 -7.52 -7.95 5.99
C GLU A 138 -7.76 -7.26 7.34
N LEU A 139 -9.06 -7.10 7.67
CA LEU A 139 -9.49 -6.61 8.97
C LEU A 139 -9.47 -7.74 10.00
N ASN A 140 -8.64 -7.58 11.03
CA ASN A 140 -8.44 -8.56 12.09
C ASN A 140 -9.17 -8.17 13.39
N HIS A 141 -9.16 -9.08 14.36
CA HIS A 141 -9.74 -8.83 15.68
C HIS A 141 -9.17 -7.56 16.32
N GLY A 142 -10.05 -6.68 16.79
CA GLY A 142 -9.67 -5.40 17.41
C GLY A 142 -9.60 -4.21 16.43
N ASN A 143 -10.24 -4.30 15.27
CA ASN A 143 -10.27 -3.24 14.24
C ASN A 143 -8.88 -2.85 13.71
N ILE A 144 -7.94 -3.80 13.71
CA ILE A 144 -6.59 -3.62 13.17
C ILE A 144 -6.51 -4.19 11.77
N TRP A 145 -5.91 -3.44 10.86
CA TRP A 145 -5.64 -3.83 9.49
C TRP A 145 -4.24 -4.43 9.39
N TRP A 146 -4.15 -5.53 8.63
CA TRP A 146 -2.89 -6.17 8.28
C TRP A 146 -2.93 -6.71 6.85
N PHE A 147 -1.80 -7.15 6.33
CA PHE A 147 -1.72 -7.73 4.99
C PHE A 147 -2.45 -9.08 4.93
N THR A 148 -3.25 -9.28 3.88
CA THR A 148 -3.93 -10.55 3.63
C THR A 148 -2.91 -11.68 3.42
N ASN A 149 -3.23 -12.88 3.91
CA ASN A 149 -2.36 -14.07 3.86
C ASN A 149 -1.05 -13.96 4.64
N GLN A 150 -0.87 -12.91 5.46
CA GLN A 150 0.28 -12.80 6.35
C GLN A 150 -0.14 -13.05 7.80
N PRO A 151 0.63 -13.82 8.58
CA PRO A 151 0.37 -13.97 10.00
C PRO A 151 0.55 -12.64 10.73
N LEU A 152 -0.28 -12.38 11.75
CA LEU A 152 -0.12 -11.21 12.60
C LEU A 152 1.23 -11.28 13.34
N PRO A 153 2.14 -10.32 13.13
CA PRO A 153 3.45 -10.35 13.74
C PRO A 153 3.36 -10.16 15.26
N LYS A 154 4.14 -10.94 16.00
CA LYS A 154 4.25 -10.83 17.46
C LYS A 154 5.54 -10.13 17.83
N ARG A 155 5.48 -9.25 18.83
CA ARG A 155 6.67 -8.62 19.41
C ARG A 155 7.38 -9.63 20.30
N MET A 156 8.61 -9.95 19.93
CA MET A 156 9.46 -10.91 20.65
C MET A 156 10.86 -10.33 20.74
N SER A 157 11.50 -10.47 21.90
CA SER A 157 12.93 -10.16 22.05
C SER A 157 13.75 -11.44 22.12
N PHE A 158 14.88 -11.42 21.42
CA PHE A 158 15.79 -12.55 21.30
C PHE A 158 17.21 -12.13 21.62
N ASP A 159 17.99 -13.02 22.24
CA ASP A 159 19.41 -12.75 22.49
C ASP A 159 20.26 -12.84 21.22
N SER A 160 19.82 -13.65 20.25
CA SER A 160 20.52 -13.88 18.99
C SER A 160 19.55 -14.08 17.82
N VAL A 161 20.05 -13.84 16.60
CA VAL A 161 19.28 -14.11 15.36
C VAL A 161 18.96 -15.60 15.25
N ILE A 162 19.85 -16.48 15.72
CA ILE A 162 19.64 -17.94 15.67
C ILE A 162 18.40 -18.32 16.49
N ASN A 163 18.27 -17.80 17.72
CA ASN A 163 17.12 -18.06 18.57
C ASN A 163 15.83 -17.56 17.91
N ALA A 164 15.87 -16.39 17.27
CA ALA A 164 14.75 -15.86 16.53
C ALA A 164 14.34 -16.76 15.35
N LEU A 165 15.31 -17.30 14.61
CA LEU A 165 15.05 -18.22 13.50
C LEU A 165 14.46 -19.55 13.98
N LEU A 166 15.00 -20.13 15.06
CA LEU A 166 14.46 -21.35 15.65
C LEU A 166 12.99 -21.16 16.07
N GLN A 167 12.69 -20.06 16.75
CA GLN A 167 11.33 -19.71 17.14
C GLN A 167 10.40 -19.51 15.93
N ALA A 168 10.89 -18.86 14.87
CA ALA A 168 10.11 -18.66 13.66
C ALA A 168 9.77 -19.98 12.96
N PHE A 169 10.72 -20.92 12.88
CA PHE A 169 10.47 -22.26 12.33
C PHE A 169 9.53 -23.09 13.19
N GLU A 170 9.58 -22.93 14.52
CA GLU A 170 8.64 -23.58 15.43
C GLU A 170 7.21 -23.05 15.21
N ILE A 171 7.04 -21.73 15.07
CA ILE A 171 5.73 -21.10 14.81
C ILE A 171 5.16 -21.53 13.45
N LEU A 172 6.00 -21.55 12.41
CA LEU A 172 5.57 -21.92 11.06
C LEU A 172 5.34 -23.44 10.93
N ASN A 173 6.07 -24.25 11.70
CA ASN A 173 6.03 -25.72 11.72
C ASN A 173 6.13 -26.37 10.31
N ARG A 174 6.83 -25.72 9.39
CA ARG A 174 7.04 -26.17 8.01
C ARG A 174 8.27 -25.51 7.41
N ASP A 175 8.64 -25.97 6.22
CA ASP A 175 9.66 -25.32 5.42
C ASP A 175 9.20 -23.91 5.05
N ALA A 176 10.08 -22.95 5.26
CA ALA A 176 9.75 -21.53 5.17
C ALA A 176 10.72 -20.80 4.27
N SER A 177 10.19 -19.85 3.52
CA SER A 177 10.98 -18.88 2.79
C SER A 177 11.54 -17.80 3.71
N ILE A 178 12.58 -17.10 3.22
CA ILE A 178 13.11 -15.93 3.92
C ILE A 178 12.02 -14.89 4.20
N GLU A 179 11.06 -14.69 3.27
CA GLU A 179 9.95 -13.74 3.46
C GLU A 179 9.00 -14.18 4.57
N GLU A 180 8.60 -15.45 4.59
CA GLU A 180 7.69 -15.97 5.62
C GLU A 180 8.30 -15.88 7.02
N ILE A 181 9.60 -16.15 7.14
CA ILE A 181 10.34 -15.97 8.39
C ILE A 181 10.39 -14.48 8.77
N ASN A 182 10.60 -13.61 7.77
CA ASN A 182 10.64 -12.18 7.97
C ASN A 182 9.29 -11.64 8.47
N TRP A 183 8.14 -12.08 7.91
CA TRP A 183 6.81 -11.71 8.40
C TRP A 183 6.63 -11.99 9.90
N ILE A 184 7.07 -13.16 10.37
CA ILE A 184 6.97 -13.53 11.78
C ILE A 184 7.87 -12.66 12.66
N LEU A 185 9.09 -12.39 12.20
CA LEU A 185 10.13 -11.73 13.00
C LEU A 185 10.17 -10.21 12.82
N CYS A 186 9.28 -9.63 12.01
CA CYS A 186 9.46 -8.26 11.59
C CYS A 186 9.32 -7.24 12.74
N LEU A 187 8.54 -7.55 13.78
CA LEU A 187 8.46 -6.76 15.02
C LEU A 187 9.44 -7.21 16.11
N SER A 188 10.31 -8.18 15.81
CA SER A 188 11.21 -8.79 16.80
C SER A 188 12.54 -8.03 16.94
N THR A 189 13.07 -7.99 18.15
CA THR A 189 14.31 -7.27 18.48
C THR A 189 15.41 -8.20 18.98
N LEU A 190 16.65 -7.75 18.78
CA LEU A 190 17.86 -8.25 19.41
C LEU A 190 18.28 -7.31 20.56
N PRO A 191 19.30 -7.67 21.37
CA PRO A 191 19.78 -6.79 22.43
C PRO A 191 20.15 -5.41 21.87
N GLN A 192 19.88 -4.36 22.64
CA GLN A 192 19.98 -2.96 22.21
C GLN A 192 18.93 -2.53 21.17
N CYS A 193 17.74 -3.15 21.18
CA CYS A 193 16.63 -2.87 20.24
C CYS A 193 17.02 -2.98 18.76
N LYS A 194 18.00 -3.83 18.44
CA LYS A 194 18.46 -4.02 17.06
C LYS A 194 17.46 -4.87 16.30
N ARG A 195 17.03 -4.40 15.13
CA ARG A 195 16.08 -5.12 14.26
C ARG A 195 16.68 -6.36 13.62
N ILE A 196 15.84 -7.34 13.35
CA ILE A 196 16.18 -8.54 12.58
C ILE A 196 15.76 -8.29 11.13
N SER A 197 16.67 -7.76 10.32
CA SER A 197 16.37 -7.51 8.90
C SER A 197 16.42 -8.79 8.07
N ARG A 198 15.72 -8.78 6.93
CA ARG A 198 15.78 -9.82 5.89
C ARG A 198 17.20 -10.27 5.55
N ARG A 199 18.14 -9.32 5.49
CA ARG A 199 19.56 -9.58 5.22
C ARG A 199 20.22 -10.39 6.34
N LYS A 200 19.87 -10.13 7.61
CA LYS A 200 20.39 -10.90 8.77
C LYS A 200 19.84 -12.33 8.74
N ILE A 201 18.56 -12.50 8.43
CA ILE A 201 17.91 -13.81 8.26
C ILE A 201 18.64 -14.62 7.19
N SER A 202 18.76 -14.08 5.98
CA SER A 202 19.44 -14.74 4.85
C SER A 202 20.89 -15.12 5.18
N ARG A 203 21.62 -14.23 5.86
CA ARG A 203 23.02 -14.45 6.24
C ARG A 203 23.18 -15.58 7.25
N GLU A 204 22.35 -15.64 8.28
CA GLU A 204 22.44 -16.68 9.30
C GLU A 204 21.99 -18.04 8.79
N LEU A 205 20.89 -18.10 8.02
CA LEU A 205 20.44 -19.34 7.38
C LEU A 205 21.51 -19.97 6.48
N SER A 206 22.30 -19.14 5.79
CA SER A 206 23.37 -19.63 4.90
C SER A 206 24.66 -20.02 5.64
N ARG A 207 24.87 -19.53 6.87
CA ARG A 207 26.09 -19.76 7.67
C ARG A 207 25.98 -20.93 8.63
N ARG A 208 24.77 -21.42 8.86
CA ARG A 208 24.48 -22.50 9.80
C ARG A 208 23.90 -23.72 9.08
N PRO A 209 24.66 -24.37 8.16
CA PRO A 209 24.21 -25.59 7.50
C PRO A 209 24.08 -26.78 8.48
N ASP A 210 24.63 -26.64 9.68
CA ASP A 210 24.47 -27.53 10.83
C ASP A 210 23.05 -27.52 11.42
N LEU A 211 22.31 -26.42 11.23
CA LEU A 211 20.96 -26.24 11.77
C LEU A 211 19.89 -26.11 10.67
N PHE A 212 20.23 -25.49 9.54
CA PHE A 212 19.29 -25.19 8.47
C PHE A 212 19.73 -25.79 7.14
N THR A 213 18.80 -26.47 6.47
CA THR A 213 19.00 -27.03 5.13
C THR A 213 18.29 -26.18 4.08
N HIS A 214 19.00 -25.80 3.03
CA HIS A 214 18.41 -25.14 1.87
C HIS A 214 17.79 -26.19 0.95
N ILE A 215 16.48 -26.13 0.75
CA ILE A 215 15.73 -27.14 -0.02
C ILE A 215 15.52 -26.70 -1.47
N SER A 216 15.12 -25.45 -1.65
CA SER A 216 14.75 -24.90 -2.97
C SER A 216 14.86 -23.38 -2.93
N ARG A 217 14.59 -22.69 -4.05
CA ARG A 217 14.81 -21.24 -4.20
C ARG A 217 14.29 -20.46 -2.98
N ALA A 218 15.23 -19.99 -2.15
CA ALA A 218 14.99 -19.21 -0.93
C ALA A 218 14.12 -19.90 0.14
N LYS A 219 13.94 -21.23 0.08
CA LYS A 219 13.27 -22.04 1.11
C LYS A 219 14.26 -22.84 1.92
N TYR A 220 14.07 -22.80 3.24
CA TYR A 220 14.90 -23.46 4.22
C TYR A 220 14.04 -24.36 5.11
N SER A 221 14.64 -25.42 5.63
CA SER A 221 14.07 -26.27 6.66
C SER A 221 14.99 -26.36 7.86
N LEU A 222 14.39 -26.56 9.03
CA LEU A 222 15.10 -26.87 10.26
C LEU A 222 15.48 -28.36 10.24
N LEU A 223 16.77 -28.67 10.43
CA LEU A 223 17.24 -30.04 10.59
C LEU A 223 16.67 -30.63 11.88
N LYS A 224 15.65 -31.48 11.76
CA LYS A 224 15.20 -32.32 12.88
C LYS A 224 16.27 -33.39 13.13
N LYS A 225 16.64 -33.60 14.40
CA LYS A 225 17.73 -34.47 14.91
C LYS A 225 17.73 -35.94 14.41
N THR A 226 16.82 -36.34 13.52
CA THR A 226 16.51 -37.72 13.14
C THR A 226 16.97 -38.13 11.73
N GLN A 227 17.82 -37.35 11.06
CA GLN A 227 18.41 -37.76 9.77
C GLN A 227 19.94 -37.81 9.80
N PHE A 228 20.50 -38.48 10.81
CA PHE A 228 21.76 -39.21 10.57
C PHE A 228 21.40 -40.51 9.85
N LEU A 229 21.27 -40.45 8.52
CA LEU A 229 21.36 -41.66 7.71
C LEU A 229 22.79 -42.20 7.87
N PRO A 230 22.99 -43.45 8.31
CA PRO A 230 24.32 -44.03 8.39
C PRO A 230 24.81 -44.26 6.95
N ILE A 231 25.74 -43.43 6.50
CA ILE A 231 26.55 -43.70 5.32
C ILE A 231 27.45 -44.90 5.68
N PRO A 232 27.43 -46.02 4.93
CA PRO A 232 28.32 -47.14 5.20
C PRO A 232 29.69 -46.86 4.57
N PHE A 233 30.66 -46.40 5.37
CA PHE A 233 32.08 -46.49 5.02
C PHE A 233 32.92 -46.97 6.23
N PRO A 234 34.00 -47.72 5.96
CA PRO A 234 34.58 -48.67 6.91
C PRO A 234 35.39 -47.99 8.01
N GLN A 235 35.37 -48.65 9.17
CA GLN A 235 35.96 -48.25 10.43
C GLN A 235 37.42 -47.83 10.33
N LEU A 236 37.69 -46.57 10.71
CA LEU A 236 38.98 -46.14 11.22
C LEU A 236 38.76 -45.70 12.67
N ASN A 237 39.24 -46.55 13.60
CA ASN A 237 39.24 -46.31 15.03
C ASN A 237 40.04 -45.05 15.36
N LEU A 238 39.38 -44.02 15.90
CA LEU A 238 39.99 -43.01 16.76
C LEU A 238 39.12 -42.81 18.01
N PRO A 239 39.73 -42.49 19.15
CA PRO A 239 39.09 -42.61 20.45
C PRO A 239 38.00 -41.57 20.65
N VAL A 240 36.89 -42.04 21.23
CA VAL A 240 35.72 -41.29 21.64
C VAL A 240 36.13 -40.20 22.64
N LEU A 241 36.13 -38.95 22.20
CA LEU A 241 35.92 -37.81 23.09
C LEU A 241 34.41 -37.63 23.25
N THR A 242 33.91 -38.04 24.40
CA THR A 242 32.56 -37.70 24.87
C THR A 242 32.51 -36.20 25.15
N GLU A 243 32.17 -35.40 24.13
CA GLU A 243 31.59 -34.08 24.35
C GLU A 243 30.07 -34.26 24.40
N GLU A 244 29.53 -34.26 25.62
CA GLU A 244 28.10 -34.05 25.86
C GLU A 244 27.73 -32.66 25.33
N ASN A 245 27.28 -32.62 24.08
CA ASN A 245 26.81 -31.39 23.44
C ASN A 245 25.43 -31.01 23.99
N ASN A 246 25.46 -30.00 24.86
CA ASN A 246 24.36 -29.16 25.38
C ASN A 246 23.40 -28.62 24.30
N PHE A 247 22.60 -29.47 23.66
CA PHE A 247 21.48 -29.01 22.81
C PHE A 247 20.19 -28.83 23.59
N ASP A 248 20.01 -29.54 24.71
CA ASP A 248 18.78 -29.47 25.50
C ASP A 248 18.68 -28.15 26.29
N ILE A 249 19.80 -27.45 26.51
CA ILE A 249 19.82 -26.10 27.11
C ILE A 249 19.35 -25.03 26.11
N LEU A 250 19.30 -25.33 24.81
CA LEU A 250 18.93 -24.35 23.78
C LEU A 250 17.41 -24.26 23.55
N PHE A 251 16.64 -25.21 24.06
CA PHE A 251 15.17 -25.29 23.91
C PHE A 251 14.39 -24.69 25.09
N ASP A 252 15.04 -24.40 26.22
CA ASP A 252 14.40 -23.84 27.43
C ASP A 252 14.53 -22.31 27.53
N MET A 253 14.30 -21.57 26.44
CA MET A 253 14.27 -20.11 26.49
C MET A 253 12.95 -19.56 25.98
N ILE A 254 12.03 -19.38 26.92
CA ILE A 254 10.75 -18.69 26.70
C ILE A 254 11.06 -17.24 26.25
N PRO A 255 10.59 -16.79 25.08
CA PRO A 255 10.78 -15.40 24.65
C PRO A 255 10.10 -14.45 25.63
N LYS A 256 10.80 -13.39 26.04
CA LYS A 256 10.22 -12.35 26.88
C LYS A 256 9.32 -11.46 26.03
N ILE A 257 8.06 -11.32 26.42
CA ILE A 257 7.13 -10.36 25.82
C ILE A 257 7.51 -8.98 26.41
N ASP A 258 8.13 -8.14 25.59
CA ASP A 258 8.52 -6.80 26.02
C ASP A 258 7.35 -5.81 25.91
N ILE A 259 7.12 -5.08 27.01
CA ILE A 259 6.31 -3.86 27.06
C ILE A 259 7.31 -2.69 26.93
N LEU A 260 7.68 -2.33 25.71
CA LEU A 260 8.57 -1.18 25.43
C LEU A 260 7.74 0.10 25.20
N PRO A 261 8.19 1.27 25.69
CA PRO A 261 7.54 2.55 25.41
C PRO A 261 7.68 2.95 23.92
N ASP A 262 6.69 3.68 23.41
CA ASP A 262 6.43 3.89 21.96
C ASP A 262 7.59 4.45 21.12
N TRP A 263 8.59 5.08 21.74
CA TRP A 263 9.72 5.71 21.05
C TRP A 263 10.90 4.75 20.78
N GLN A 264 10.84 3.49 21.22
CA GLN A 264 11.87 2.46 20.94
C GLN A 264 11.36 1.35 19.98
N ILE A 265 10.23 1.58 19.31
CA ILE A 265 9.57 0.54 18.52
C ILE A 265 10.38 0.21 17.25
N PRO A 266 10.78 -1.07 17.05
CA PRO A 266 11.34 -1.51 15.78
C PRO A 266 10.28 -1.52 14.67
N HIS A 267 10.65 -1.01 13.50
CA HIS A 267 9.92 -1.12 12.24
C HIS A 267 10.06 -2.51 11.64
N CYS A 268 8.96 -3.04 11.14
CA CYS A 268 8.91 -4.28 10.39
C CYS A 268 9.37 -3.97 8.93
N GLU A 269 10.06 -4.90 8.26
CA GLU A 269 10.62 -4.70 6.90
C GLU A 269 10.05 -5.77 5.98
N THR A 270 8.78 -5.66 5.57
CA THR A 270 8.23 -6.47 4.48
C THR A 270 7.34 -5.63 3.59
N PRO A 271 7.88 -4.99 2.53
CA PRO A 271 7.02 -4.54 1.45
C PRO A 271 6.43 -5.77 0.74
N PRO A 272 5.15 -5.75 0.34
CA PRO A 272 4.58 -6.80 -0.49
C PRO A 272 5.32 -6.88 -1.83
N VAL A 273 5.40 -8.08 -2.41
CA VAL A 273 5.63 -8.24 -3.84
C VAL A 273 4.29 -7.92 -4.52
N CYS A 274 3.99 -6.63 -4.71
CA CYS A 274 2.84 -6.24 -5.54
C CYS A 274 3.09 -6.73 -6.97
N THR A 275 2.20 -7.58 -7.45
CA THR A 275 2.21 -8.11 -8.81
C THR A 275 2.01 -6.97 -9.80
N THR A 276 3.07 -6.65 -10.55
CA THR A 276 3.07 -5.91 -11.83
C THR A 276 2.21 -4.65 -11.88
N ASP A 277 2.76 -3.53 -11.41
CA ASP A 277 2.36 -2.18 -11.83
C ASP A 277 2.69 -2.00 -13.32
N PHE A 278 1.74 -2.36 -14.19
CA PHE A 278 1.60 -1.63 -15.45
C PHE A 278 0.70 -0.44 -15.14
N PHE A 279 1.23 0.77 -15.31
CA PHE A 279 0.39 1.96 -15.41
C PHE A 279 -0.59 1.74 -16.57
N ASP A 280 -1.84 1.39 -16.25
CA ASP A 280 -2.94 1.35 -17.21
C ASP A 280 -3.63 2.71 -17.19
N PRO A 281 -3.43 3.56 -18.22
CA PRO A 281 -4.12 4.84 -18.30
C PRO A 281 -5.64 4.65 -18.33
N ASN A 282 -6.14 3.50 -18.80
CA ASN A 282 -7.57 3.26 -18.84
C ASN A 282 -8.14 3.13 -17.43
N GLU A 283 -7.49 2.41 -16.51
CA GLU A 283 -7.97 2.25 -15.13
C GLU A 283 -8.02 3.61 -14.39
N PHE A 284 -7.02 4.47 -14.60
CA PHE A 284 -6.98 5.84 -14.06
C PHE A 284 -8.10 6.75 -14.59
N PHE A 285 -8.60 6.52 -15.81
CA PHE A 285 -9.71 7.26 -16.39
C PHE A 285 -11.06 6.51 -16.36
N SER A 286 -11.08 5.27 -15.84
CA SER A 286 -12.25 4.37 -15.82
C SER A 286 -13.01 4.39 -14.49
N ILE A 287 -12.74 5.34 -13.59
CA ILE A 287 -13.69 5.69 -12.53
C ILE A 287 -14.91 6.32 -13.22
N GLY A 288 -15.72 5.46 -13.83
CA GLY A 288 -17.05 5.78 -14.29
C GLY A 288 -17.83 6.26 -13.09
N PHE A 289 -18.51 7.38 -13.28
CA PHE A 289 -19.52 7.87 -12.36
C PHE A 289 -20.64 6.82 -12.24
N VAL A 290 -20.45 5.82 -11.39
CA VAL A 290 -21.53 5.05 -10.79
C VAL A 290 -21.86 5.72 -9.47
N GLY A 291 -22.26 6.97 -9.58
CA GLY A 291 -22.94 7.70 -8.53
C GLY A 291 -24.27 8.13 -9.12
N SER A 292 -25.30 7.31 -8.95
CA SER A 292 -26.67 7.72 -9.18
C SER A 292 -26.91 9.02 -8.41
N PHE A 293 -27.15 10.11 -9.13
CA PHE A 293 -27.59 11.36 -8.53
C PHE A 293 -29.08 11.23 -8.24
N ASP A 294 -29.42 10.95 -6.98
CA ASP A 294 -30.62 11.48 -6.35
C ASP A 294 -30.31 12.86 -5.74
#